data_AF-A0A534JI71-F1
#
_entry.id   AF-A0A534JI71-F1
#
_cell.length_a   1.000
_cell.length_b   1.000
_cell.length_c   1.000
_cell.angle_alpha   90.00
_cell.angle_beta   90.00
_cell.angle_gamma   90.00
#
_symmetry.space_group_name_H-M   'P 1'
#
loop_
_entity.id
_entity.type
_entity.pdbx_description
1 polymer ?
#
loop_
_entity_poly.entity_id
_entity_poly.type
_entity_poly.pdbx_seq_one_letter_code
_entity_poly.pdbx_strand_id
1 'polypeptide(L)'
;DVIIDCKIGQGSVDLRGLYDTRKQLANDTSFGVSFAPYSETETLALKTEELINGPLKKDLKEVGQDIKVMAVRNHDKIRITIAAAMVGRYIPDKDHYRSAVQDLRERVLDNAVKYTNREVTVDINTGDNYEAGIFYLTVTGLSWENGDDGSVGRGNRNTGLITPYRPMSLEAAAGKNPVTHVGKLYNVLAYEAAHRIAKELEGSVREVWIRIVSQIGKPIDQPQAATAQCILAAGAKLSKVKPEVESILNEDLENIEKLTDRIVAGKCRIF
;
A
#
# COMPACT_ATOMS: atom_id res chain seq x y z
N ASP A 1 -7.03 13.48 -24.86
CA ASP A 1 -5.68 14.05 -24.68
C ASP A 1 -5.37 14.27 -23.21
N VAL A 2 -4.10 14.23 -22.82
CA VAL A 2 -3.64 14.55 -21.46
C VAL A 2 -2.69 15.74 -21.56
N ILE A 3 -2.94 16.79 -20.77
CA ILE A 3 -2.07 17.97 -20.69
C ILE A 3 -1.19 17.80 -19.46
N ILE A 4 0.13 17.81 -19.66
CA ILE A 4 1.12 17.73 -18.57
C ILE A 4 1.78 19.11 -18.46
N ASP A 5 1.57 19.77 -17.32
CA ASP A 5 2.21 21.04 -16.97
C ASP A 5 3.14 20.84 -15.76
N CYS A 6 4.23 21.61 -15.69
CA CYS A 6 5.26 21.47 -14.68
C CYS A 6 5.61 22.82 -14.04
N LYS A 7 5.28 22.98 -12.75
CA LYS A 7 5.53 24.19 -11.96
C LYS A 7 6.45 23.91 -10.77
N ILE A 8 7.68 23.50 -11.05
CA ILE A 8 8.68 23.19 -10.00
C ILE A 8 9.52 24.43 -9.69
N GLY A 9 9.57 24.82 -8.41
CA GLY A 9 10.46 25.87 -7.90
C GLY A 9 11.78 25.30 -7.33
N GLN A 10 12.73 26.18 -7.04
CA GLN A 10 13.96 25.79 -6.34
C GLN A 10 13.71 25.60 -4.84
N GLY A 11 14.36 24.61 -4.23
CA GLY A 11 14.34 24.41 -2.79
C GLY A 11 14.94 25.60 -2.03
N SER A 12 14.48 25.81 -0.80
CA SER A 12 14.98 26.89 0.06
C SER A 12 16.47 26.70 0.39
N VAL A 13 17.16 27.80 0.71
CA VAL A 13 18.62 27.78 0.93
C VAL A 13 19.00 26.91 2.13
N ASP A 14 18.21 26.97 3.20
CA ASP A 14 18.37 26.19 4.43
C ASP A 14 18.21 24.68 4.20
N LEU A 15 17.13 24.23 3.53
CA LEU A 15 16.91 22.82 3.25
C LEU A 15 17.92 22.24 2.25
N ARG A 16 18.36 23.05 1.27
CA ARG A 16 19.47 22.66 0.39
C ARG A 16 20.79 22.54 1.15
N GLY A 17 21.01 23.37 2.16
CA GLY A 17 22.19 23.28 3.03
C GLY A 17 22.22 22.02 3.89
N LEU A 18 21.05 21.48 4.26
CA LEU A 18 20.93 20.18 4.94
C LEU A 18 21.15 18.98 4.00
N TYR A 19 20.89 19.16 2.70
CA TYR A 19 21.10 18.13 1.71
C TYR A 19 22.60 17.93 1.42
N ASP A 20 23.24 17.06 2.20
CA ASP A 20 24.60 16.57 1.96
C ASP A 20 24.56 15.03 1.83
N THR A 21 24.81 14.53 0.62
CA THR A 21 24.81 13.10 0.31
C THR A 21 25.86 12.30 1.08
N ARG A 22 26.88 12.97 1.65
CA ARG A 22 27.93 12.34 2.46
C ARG A 22 27.52 12.19 3.92
N LYS A 23 26.64 13.06 4.41
CA LYS A 23 26.21 13.08 5.83
C LYS A 23 24.85 12.43 6.03
N GLN A 24 24.03 12.37 4.98
CA GLN A 24 22.68 11.79 4.98
C GLN A 24 21.87 12.25 6.19
N LEU A 25 21.77 13.57 6.36
CA LEU A 25 21.00 14.16 7.44
C LEU A 25 19.51 14.16 7.07
N ALA A 26 18.66 13.80 8.03
CA ALA A 26 17.21 13.86 7.90
C ALA A 26 16.78 15.25 7.46
N ASN A 27 16.03 15.31 6.37
CA ASN A 27 15.52 16.57 5.82
C ASN A 27 14.39 17.19 6.66
N ASP A 28 13.78 16.40 7.55
CA ASP A 28 12.58 16.77 8.27
C ASP A 28 12.44 15.97 9.59
N THR A 29 11.54 16.41 10.46
CA THR A 29 11.08 15.71 11.66
C THR A 29 9.77 15.00 11.33
N SER A 30 9.89 13.76 10.86
CA SER A 30 8.77 12.94 10.38
C SER A 30 8.83 11.55 11.00
N PHE A 31 7.91 10.68 10.59
CA PHE A 31 7.88 9.31 11.07
C PHE A 31 7.41 8.31 10.01
N GLY A 32 8.00 7.12 10.05
CA GLY A 32 7.59 5.95 9.26
C GLY A 32 6.85 4.94 10.13
N VAL A 33 5.82 4.31 9.56
CA VAL A 33 5.03 3.29 10.24
C VAL A 33 4.76 2.14 9.29
N SER A 34 4.90 0.91 9.79
CA SER A 34 4.40 -0.26 9.09
C SER A 34 4.10 -1.41 10.05
N PHE A 35 3.61 -2.51 9.51
CA PHE A 35 3.24 -3.68 10.28
C PHE A 35 3.31 -4.94 9.43
N ALA A 36 3.38 -6.09 10.10
CA ALA A 36 3.30 -7.40 9.50
C ALA A 36 2.85 -8.45 10.53
N PRO A 37 2.31 -9.60 10.09
CA PRO A 37 1.82 -9.85 8.74
C PRO A 37 0.52 -9.08 8.46
N TYR A 38 0.07 -9.10 7.22
CA TYR A 38 -1.30 -8.71 6.91
C TYR A 38 -2.29 -9.69 7.54
N SER A 39 -3.39 -9.16 8.05
CA SER A 39 -4.57 -9.94 8.38
C SER A 39 -5.18 -10.53 7.09
N GLU A 40 -6.09 -11.49 7.26
CA GLU A 40 -6.81 -12.08 6.12
C GLU A 40 -7.57 -11.03 5.30
N THR A 41 -8.23 -10.07 5.94
CA THR A 41 -9.00 -9.02 5.25
C THR A 41 -8.09 -8.05 4.50
N GLU A 42 -6.94 -7.68 5.10
CA GLU A 42 -5.92 -6.86 4.44
C GLU A 42 -5.33 -7.59 3.24
N THR A 43 -5.04 -8.89 3.38
CA THR A 43 -4.55 -9.75 2.31
C THR A 43 -5.56 -9.84 1.17
N LEU A 44 -6.84 -10.10 1.48
CA LEU A 44 -7.89 -10.16 0.47
C LEU A 44 -8.03 -8.86 -0.31
N ALA A 45 -8.05 -7.70 0.38
CA ALA A 45 -8.17 -6.41 -0.29
C ALA A 45 -7.00 -6.19 -1.28
N LEU A 46 -5.76 -6.38 -0.81
CA LEU A 46 -4.55 -6.21 -1.61
C LEU A 46 -4.51 -7.19 -2.78
N LYS A 47 -4.72 -8.48 -2.51
CA LYS A 47 -4.63 -9.53 -3.54
C LYS A 47 -5.76 -9.50 -4.54
N THR A 48 -6.92 -8.93 -4.19
CA THR A 48 -8.00 -8.70 -5.15
C THR A 48 -7.62 -7.64 -6.16
N GLU A 49 -7.08 -6.50 -5.73
CA GLU A 49 -6.62 -5.45 -6.65
C GLU A 49 -5.47 -5.96 -7.54
N GLU A 50 -4.46 -6.60 -6.95
CA GLU A 50 -3.32 -7.18 -7.69
C GLU A 50 -3.76 -8.29 -8.68
N LEU A 51 -4.81 -9.04 -8.36
CA LEU A 51 -5.40 -10.02 -9.27
C LEU A 51 -6.01 -9.33 -10.50
N ILE A 52 -6.85 -8.31 -10.25
CA ILE A 52 -7.62 -7.63 -11.30
C ILE A 52 -6.70 -6.84 -12.22
N ASN A 53 -5.77 -6.07 -11.65
CA ASN A 53 -4.81 -5.26 -12.40
C ASN A 53 -3.57 -6.04 -12.86
N GLY A 54 -3.42 -7.30 -12.45
CA GLY A 54 -2.38 -8.21 -12.90
C GLY A 54 -2.93 -9.32 -13.81
N PRO A 55 -3.00 -10.58 -13.34
CA PRO A 55 -3.36 -11.73 -14.16
C PRO A 55 -4.63 -11.58 -14.99
N LEU A 56 -5.70 -10.99 -14.44
CA LEU A 56 -7.00 -10.94 -15.11
C LEU A 56 -7.05 -10.00 -16.32
N LYS A 57 -6.13 -9.03 -16.43
CA LYS A 57 -6.10 -8.11 -17.59
C LYS A 57 -5.92 -8.76 -18.94
N LYS A 58 -5.36 -9.98 -18.96
CA LYS A 58 -5.18 -10.73 -20.21
C LYS A 58 -6.51 -11.25 -20.76
N ASP A 59 -7.43 -11.59 -19.86
CA ASP A 59 -8.70 -12.24 -20.19
C ASP A 59 -9.88 -11.28 -20.15
N LEU A 60 -9.83 -10.26 -19.27
CA LEU A 60 -10.89 -9.27 -19.05
C LEU A 60 -10.44 -7.89 -19.53
N LYS A 61 -10.50 -7.67 -20.85
CA LYS A 61 -10.10 -6.39 -21.47
C LYS A 61 -11.10 -5.26 -21.18
N GLU A 62 -12.34 -5.64 -20.89
CA GLU A 62 -13.45 -4.78 -20.48
C GLU A 62 -13.16 -4.07 -19.16
N VAL A 63 -12.35 -4.66 -18.28
CA VAL A 63 -12.06 -4.08 -16.97
C VAL A 63 -10.89 -3.10 -17.12
N GLY A 64 -11.12 -1.83 -16.81
CA GLY A 64 -10.16 -0.73 -16.81
C GLY A 64 -9.22 -0.74 -15.59
N GLN A 65 -8.16 0.07 -15.62
CA GLN A 65 -7.10 0.07 -14.60
C GLN A 65 -7.52 0.72 -13.28
N ASP A 66 -8.54 1.57 -13.30
CA ASP A 66 -9.07 2.21 -12.09
C ASP A 66 -9.96 1.24 -11.33
N ILE A 67 -9.33 0.61 -10.33
CA ILE A 67 -9.91 -0.39 -9.46
C ILE A 67 -9.75 0.08 -8.02
N LYS A 68 -10.88 0.19 -7.31
CA LYS A 68 -10.91 0.45 -5.88
C LYS A 68 -11.54 -0.73 -5.17
N VAL A 69 -10.75 -1.40 -4.34
CA VAL A 69 -11.22 -2.51 -3.50
C VAL A 69 -11.41 -2.04 -2.07
N MET A 70 -12.59 -2.28 -1.52
CA MET A 70 -12.90 -2.09 -0.11
C MET A 70 -13.30 -3.43 0.49
N ALA A 71 -12.58 -3.89 1.50
CA ALA A 71 -12.93 -5.10 2.24
C ALA A 71 -13.31 -4.75 3.68
N VAL A 72 -14.52 -5.13 4.09
CA VAL A 72 -15.03 -4.96 5.46
C VAL A 72 -15.34 -6.33 6.04
N ARG A 73 -14.77 -6.62 7.21
CA ARG A 73 -15.03 -7.87 7.92
C ARG A 73 -15.88 -7.62 9.15
N ASN A 74 -16.97 -8.38 9.26
CA ASN A 74 -17.77 -8.51 10.46
C ASN A 74 -17.69 -9.97 10.93
N HIS A 75 -16.94 -10.23 12.00
CA HIS A 75 -16.62 -11.57 12.49
C HIS A 75 -16.07 -12.47 11.37
N ASP A 76 -16.84 -13.48 10.95
CA ASP A 76 -16.50 -14.47 9.93
C ASP A 76 -17.14 -14.20 8.56
N LYS A 77 -17.69 -13.00 8.37
CA LYS A 77 -18.22 -12.53 7.09
C LYS A 77 -17.37 -11.38 6.57
N ILE A 78 -16.87 -11.50 5.34
CA ILE A 78 -16.09 -10.49 4.66
C ILE A 78 -16.87 -10.01 3.44
N ARG A 79 -17.18 -8.73 3.38
CA ARG A 79 -17.73 -8.09 2.18
C ARG A 79 -16.63 -7.36 1.45
N ILE A 80 -16.43 -7.71 0.18
CA ILE A 80 -15.54 -7.02 -0.75
C ILE A 80 -16.42 -6.22 -1.70
N THR A 81 -16.28 -4.89 -1.69
CA THR A 81 -16.91 -3.99 -2.65
C THR A 81 -15.84 -3.47 -3.60
N ILE A 82 -16.08 -3.63 -4.90
CA ILE A 82 -15.15 -3.25 -5.97
C ILE A 82 -15.82 -2.19 -6.83
N ALA A 83 -15.20 -1.02 -6.93
CA ALA A 83 -15.48 -0.10 -8.03
C ALA A 83 -14.44 -0.36 -9.12
N ALA A 84 -14.91 -0.78 -10.29
CA ALA A 84 -14.09 -1.13 -11.44
C ALA A 84 -14.60 -0.35 -12.65
N ALA A 85 -13.78 0.59 -13.13
CA ALA A 85 -14.05 1.29 -14.37
C ALA A 85 -14.12 0.27 -15.52
N MET A 86 -15.14 0.36 -16.38
CA MET A 86 -15.32 -0.56 -17.50
C MET A 86 -15.05 0.17 -18.83
N VAL A 87 -14.27 -0.42 -19.72
CA VAL A 87 -13.79 0.21 -20.97
C VAL A 87 -14.80 0.01 -22.09
N GLY A 88 -15.52 1.07 -22.45
CA GLY A 88 -16.69 1.01 -23.34
C GLY A 88 -16.42 0.45 -24.74
N ARG A 89 -15.21 0.63 -25.31
CA ARG A 89 -14.88 0.05 -26.63
C ARG A 89 -14.91 -1.49 -26.67
N TYR A 90 -14.87 -2.16 -25.52
CA TYR A 90 -14.97 -3.62 -25.40
C TYR A 90 -16.37 -4.07 -24.95
N ILE A 91 -17.32 -3.16 -24.79
CA ILE A 91 -18.65 -3.42 -24.25
C ILE A 91 -19.70 -2.95 -25.27
N PRO A 92 -20.19 -3.85 -26.15
CA PRO A 92 -21.10 -3.48 -27.23
C PRO A 92 -22.49 -3.07 -26.74
N ASP A 93 -22.93 -3.59 -25.59
CA ASP A 93 -24.27 -3.35 -25.05
C ASP A 93 -24.35 -3.55 -23.52
N LYS A 94 -25.55 -3.29 -22.97
CA LYS A 94 -25.83 -3.36 -21.54
C LYS A 94 -25.74 -4.79 -20.98
N ASP A 95 -26.02 -5.81 -21.78
CA ASP A 95 -26.00 -7.19 -21.32
C ASP A 95 -24.56 -7.71 -21.27
N HIS A 96 -23.71 -7.30 -22.22
CA HIS A 96 -22.26 -7.55 -22.16
C HIS A 96 -21.62 -6.90 -20.93
N TYR A 97 -22.01 -5.66 -20.59
CA TYR A 97 -21.55 -5.00 -19.36
C TYR A 97 -21.86 -5.86 -18.13
N ARG A 98 -23.11 -6.30 -17.98
CA ARG A 98 -23.55 -7.13 -16.85
C ARG A 98 -22.80 -8.46 -16.81
N SER A 99 -22.59 -9.09 -17.96
CA SER A 99 -21.82 -10.33 -18.08
C SER A 99 -20.37 -10.13 -17.63
N ALA A 100 -19.71 -9.05 -18.04
CA ALA A 100 -18.34 -8.74 -17.65
C ALA A 100 -18.21 -8.47 -16.14
N VAL A 101 -19.18 -7.75 -15.56
CA VAL A 101 -19.27 -7.55 -14.10
C VAL A 101 -19.45 -8.86 -13.36
N GLN A 102 -20.28 -9.77 -13.87
CA GLN A 102 -20.50 -11.09 -13.26
C GLN A 102 -19.27 -12.00 -13.37
N ASP A 103 -18.60 -12.06 -14.52
CA ASP A 103 -17.34 -12.84 -14.68
C ASP A 103 -16.27 -12.31 -13.71
N LEU A 104 -16.09 -10.98 -13.62
CA LEU A 104 -15.16 -10.39 -12.65
C LEU A 104 -15.49 -10.79 -11.21
N ARG A 105 -16.78 -10.78 -10.84
CA ARG A 105 -17.25 -11.18 -9.51
C ARG A 105 -16.90 -12.64 -9.19
N GLU A 106 -17.17 -13.55 -10.13
CA GLU A 106 -16.90 -14.97 -9.97
C GLU A 106 -15.40 -15.23 -9.82
N ARG A 107 -14.55 -14.62 -10.66
CA ARG A 107 -13.10 -14.76 -10.55
C ARG A 107 -12.53 -14.24 -9.24
N VAL A 108 -13.10 -13.16 -8.68
CA VAL A 108 -12.69 -12.66 -7.36
C VAL A 108 -13.11 -13.63 -6.25
N LEU A 109 -14.33 -14.15 -6.30
CA LEU A 109 -14.79 -15.16 -5.33
C LEU A 109 -13.92 -16.42 -5.37
N ASP A 110 -13.64 -16.95 -6.56
CA ASP A 110 -12.78 -18.11 -6.77
C ASP A 110 -11.35 -17.88 -6.29
N ASN A 111 -10.85 -16.65 -6.37
CA ASN A 111 -9.53 -16.32 -5.86
C ASN A 111 -9.52 -16.13 -4.33
N ALA A 112 -10.64 -15.67 -3.75
CA ALA A 112 -10.74 -15.39 -2.31
C ALA A 112 -10.56 -16.64 -1.44
N VAL A 113 -10.99 -17.82 -1.91
CA VAL A 113 -10.87 -19.10 -1.19
C VAL A 113 -9.41 -19.50 -0.90
N LYS A 114 -8.45 -18.93 -1.63
CA LYS A 114 -7.01 -19.15 -1.40
C LYS A 114 -6.48 -18.46 -0.15
N TYR A 115 -7.21 -17.45 0.36
CA TYR A 115 -6.75 -16.57 1.43
C TYR A 115 -7.58 -16.64 2.70
N THR A 116 -8.80 -17.19 2.64
CA THR A 116 -9.66 -17.33 3.82
C THR A 116 -10.66 -18.48 3.66
N ASN A 117 -11.08 -19.05 4.79
CA ASN A 117 -12.21 -19.98 4.89
C ASN A 117 -13.50 -19.28 5.35
N ARG A 118 -13.46 -17.96 5.52
CA ARG A 118 -14.63 -17.15 5.93
C ARG A 118 -15.63 -17.01 4.80
N GLU A 119 -16.86 -16.64 5.15
CA GLU A 119 -17.89 -16.31 4.17
C GLU A 119 -17.49 -15.01 3.46
N VAL A 120 -17.29 -15.05 2.15
CA VAL A 120 -16.93 -13.87 1.34
C VAL A 120 -18.09 -13.52 0.40
N THR A 121 -18.53 -12.26 0.44
CA THR A 121 -19.47 -11.70 -0.53
C THR A 121 -18.77 -10.63 -1.36
N VAL A 122 -18.92 -10.66 -2.68
CA VAL A 122 -18.34 -9.67 -3.59
C VAL A 122 -19.46 -8.88 -4.25
N ASP A 123 -19.39 -7.55 -4.12
CA ASP A 123 -20.26 -6.59 -4.78
C ASP A 123 -19.40 -5.75 -5.75
N ILE A 124 -19.84 -5.56 -6.98
CA ILE A 124 -19.11 -4.80 -8.00
C ILE A 124 -19.99 -3.67 -8.50
N ASN A 125 -19.40 -2.48 -8.65
CA ASN A 125 -20.03 -1.28 -9.20
C ASN A 125 -21.41 -1.00 -8.59
N THR A 126 -21.47 -0.98 -7.25
CA THR A 126 -22.71 -0.75 -6.48
C THR A 126 -23.37 0.61 -6.72
N GLY A 127 -22.71 1.52 -7.45
CA GLY A 127 -23.28 2.79 -7.92
C GLY A 127 -24.04 2.70 -9.24
N ASP A 128 -24.02 1.56 -9.93
CA ASP A 128 -24.78 1.34 -11.15
C ASP A 128 -26.30 1.39 -10.88
N ASN A 129 -27.06 1.83 -11.88
CA ASN A 129 -28.51 1.72 -11.91
C ASN A 129 -28.94 1.27 -13.31
N TYR A 130 -29.18 -0.03 -13.46
CA TYR A 130 -29.47 -0.64 -14.75
C TYR A 130 -30.83 -0.25 -15.34
N GLU A 131 -31.82 0.08 -14.50
CA GLU A 131 -33.13 0.56 -14.95
C GLU A 131 -33.03 1.96 -15.55
N ALA A 132 -32.26 2.84 -14.90
CA ALA A 132 -31.95 4.18 -15.38
C ALA A 132 -30.87 4.21 -16.48
N GLY A 133 -30.25 3.07 -16.80
CA GLY A 133 -29.16 2.98 -17.78
C GLY A 133 -27.86 3.65 -17.31
N ILE A 134 -27.62 3.71 -16.00
CA ILE A 134 -26.41 4.24 -15.39
C ILE A 134 -25.43 3.07 -15.16
N PHE A 135 -24.25 3.18 -15.76
CA PHE A 135 -23.18 2.17 -15.71
C PHE A 135 -21.85 2.87 -15.49
N TYR A 136 -20.92 2.23 -14.76
CA TYR A 136 -19.56 2.74 -14.64
C TYR A 136 -18.71 2.47 -15.91
N LEU A 137 -19.05 3.16 -17.00
CA LEU A 137 -18.34 3.11 -18.28
C LEU A 137 -17.31 4.24 -18.40
N THR A 138 -16.19 3.93 -19.03
CA THR A 138 -15.08 4.84 -19.32
C THR A 138 -14.52 4.58 -20.72
N VAL A 139 -13.86 5.56 -21.32
CA VAL A 139 -13.13 5.44 -22.59
C VAL A 139 -11.72 4.91 -22.33
N THR A 140 -11.05 5.44 -21.31
CA THR A 140 -9.64 5.19 -21.01
C THR A 140 -9.41 4.08 -20.00
N GLY A 141 -10.45 3.66 -19.26
CA GLY A 141 -10.31 2.74 -18.13
C GLY A 141 -9.97 3.42 -16.81
N LEU A 142 -10.07 4.76 -16.74
CA LEU A 142 -9.75 5.58 -15.58
C LEU A 142 -10.85 6.64 -15.34
N SER A 143 -11.31 6.81 -14.10
CA SER A 143 -12.38 7.77 -13.74
C SER A 143 -12.03 9.23 -13.97
N TRP A 144 -10.75 9.58 -13.90
CA TRP A 144 -10.26 10.96 -14.06
C TRP A 144 -10.65 11.63 -15.39
N GLU A 145 -11.07 10.84 -16.39
CA GLU A 145 -11.56 11.37 -17.66
C GLU A 145 -12.92 12.09 -17.51
N ASN A 146 -13.66 11.80 -16.44
CA ASN A 146 -15.02 12.31 -16.18
C ASN A 146 -15.11 13.14 -14.88
N GLY A 147 -14.00 13.75 -14.46
CA GLY A 147 -14.00 14.78 -13.40
C GLY A 147 -13.54 14.32 -12.01
N ASP A 148 -13.03 13.08 -11.87
CA ASP A 148 -12.37 12.65 -10.62
C ASP A 148 -10.93 13.17 -10.55
N ASP A 149 -10.58 13.80 -9.42
CA ASP A 149 -9.26 14.37 -9.17
C ASP A 149 -8.36 13.44 -8.33
N GLY A 150 -7.04 13.50 -8.59
CA GLY A 150 -6.03 12.77 -7.84
C GLY A 150 -4.93 13.67 -7.29
N SER A 151 -4.42 13.36 -6.08
CA SER A 151 -3.23 14.03 -5.54
C SER A 151 -2.35 13.07 -4.73
N VAL A 152 -1.04 13.36 -4.73
CA VAL A 152 -0.03 12.56 -4.01
C VAL A 152 -0.38 12.47 -2.53
N GLY A 153 -0.27 11.27 -1.96
CA GLY A 153 -0.50 11.05 -0.53
C GLY A 153 -1.96 10.80 -0.13
N ARG A 154 -2.92 10.86 -1.06
CA ARG A 154 -4.35 10.64 -0.78
C ARG A 154 -4.85 9.20 -0.99
N GLY A 155 -3.96 8.29 -1.39
CA GLY A 155 -4.26 6.87 -1.57
C GLY A 155 -3.64 5.97 -0.51
N ASN A 156 -3.24 4.79 -0.94
CA ASN A 156 -2.59 3.77 -0.12
C ASN A 156 -1.34 4.26 0.63
N ARG A 157 -1.04 3.60 1.75
CA ARG A 157 0.24 3.74 2.45
C ARG A 157 1.30 2.87 1.78
N ASN A 158 2.55 2.95 2.23
CA ASN A 158 3.65 2.06 1.83
C ASN A 158 3.34 0.54 1.91
N THR A 159 2.31 0.15 2.65
CA THR A 159 1.80 -1.22 2.71
C THR A 159 0.98 -1.63 1.48
N GLY A 160 0.59 -0.72 0.59
CA GLY A 160 -0.36 -1.05 -0.47
C GLY A 160 -1.83 -0.88 -0.05
N LEU A 161 -2.09 -0.44 1.18
CA LEU A 161 -3.43 -0.43 1.76
C LEU A 161 -3.72 0.84 2.57
N ILE A 162 -5.01 1.11 2.77
CA ILE A 162 -5.52 2.03 3.79
C ILE A 162 -6.16 1.18 4.88
N THR A 163 -5.62 1.23 6.10
CA THR A 163 -5.98 0.31 7.18
C THR A 163 -6.38 1.08 8.44
N PRO A 164 -7.65 1.51 8.56
CA PRO A 164 -8.09 2.36 9.67
C PRO A 164 -7.95 1.69 11.05
N TYR A 165 -7.83 0.35 11.10
CA TYR A 165 -7.61 -0.42 12.33
C TYR A 165 -6.12 -0.64 12.65
N ARG A 166 -5.20 -0.08 11.86
CA ARG A 166 -3.75 -0.13 12.07
C ARG A 166 -3.21 1.28 12.28
N PRO A 167 -2.10 1.44 13.01
CA PRO A 167 -1.32 2.66 12.99
C PRO A 167 -0.84 2.97 11.56
N MET A 168 -0.94 4.24 11.13
CA MET A 168 -0.49 4.68 9.82
C MET A 168 0.34 5.96 9.92
N SER A 169 1.33 6.08 9.04
CA SER A 169 1.97 7.37 8.76
C SER A 169 1.17 8.13 7.71
N LEU A 170 0.95 9.42 7.94
CA LEU A 170 0.35 10.32 6.96
C LEU A 170 1.37 10.82 5.92
N GLU A 171 2.65 10.50 6.10
CA GLU A 171 3.69 10.82 5.14
C GLU A 171 3.41 10.19 3.79
N ALA A 172 3.29 11.02 2.75
CA ALA A 172 3.27 10.54 1.38
C ALA A 172 4.67 10.07 0.99
N ALA A 173 4.89 8.79 0.71
CA ALA A 173 6.21 8.30 0.30
C ALA A 173 6.52 8.64 -1.18
N ALA A 174 5.53 8.69 -2.06
CA ALA A 174 5.71 9.00 -3.48
C ALA A 174 6.25 10.44 -3.69
N GLY A 175 7.10 10.62 -4.70
CA GLY A 175 7.67 11.93 -5.10
C GLY A 175 8.82 12.45 -4.23
N LYS A 176 8.97 12.00 -2.98
CA LYS A 176 10.05 12.43 -2.07
C LYS A 176 11.41 11.87 -2.47
N ASN A 177 12.50 12.60 -2.19
CA ASN A 177 13.85 12.13 -2.54
C ASN A 177 14.19 10.85 -1.75
N PRO A 178 14.86 9.86 -2.36
CA PRO A 178 15.17 8.59 -1.71
C PRO A 178 16.49 8.58 -0.92
N VAL A 179 17.09 9.74 -0.63
CA VAL A 179 18.42 9.83 -0.02
C VAL A 179 18.34 10.32 1.42
N THR A 180 17.59 11.39 1.67
CA THR A 180 17.51 12.04 2.98
C THR A 180 16.08 12.21 3.49
N HIS A 181 15.07 11.93 2.66
CA HIS A 181 13.69 12.12 3.07
C HIS A 181 13.17 10.98 3.96
N VAL A 182 13.24 11.19 5.27
CA VAL A 182 12.83 10.23 6.30
C VAL A 182 11.36 9.81 6.22
N GLY A 183 10.45 10.73 5.88
CA GLY A 183 9.06 10.35 5.57
C GLY A 183 8.90 9.27 4.48
N LYS A 184 9.82 9.18 3.51
CA LYS A 184 9.89 8.05 2.56
C LYS A 184 10.68 6.88 3.15
N LEU A 185 11.93 7.14 3.53
CA LEU A 185 12.88 6.10 3.93
C LEU A 185 12.41 5.29 5.12
N TYR A 186 11.89 5.94 6.17
CA TYR A 186 11.42 5.24 7.36
C TYR A 186 10.14 4.46 7.12
N ASN A 187 9.28 4.88 6.20
CA ASN A 187 8.14 4.05 5.81
C ASN A 187 8.63 2.79 5.07
N VAL A 188 9.56 2.92 4.13
CA VAL A 188 10.13 1.74 3.44
C VAL A 188 10.86 0.82 4.42
N LEU A 189 11.71 1.37 5.28
CA LEU A 189 12.45 0.58 6.28
C LEU A 189 11.50 -0.11 7.26
N ALA A 190 10.50 0.61 7.80
CA ALA A 190 9.52 0.02 8.71
C ALA A 190 8.76 -1.14 8.04
N TYR A 191 8.43 -1.03 6.76
CA TYR A 191 7.77 -2.08 5.99
C TYR A 191 8.65 -3.32 5.89
N GLU A 192 9.91 -3.15 5.48
CA GLU A 192 10.85 -4.25 5.28
C GLU A 192 11.20 -4.92 6.60
N ALA A 193 11.51 -4.13 7.64
CA ALA A 193 11.79 -4.63 8.98
C ALA A 193 10.60 -5.42 9.54
N ALA A 194 9.38 -4.89 9.42
CA ALA A 194 8.18 -5.59 9.91
C ALA A 194 8.01 -6.95 9.24
N HIS A 195 8.11 -7.00 7.90
CA HIS A 195 7.96 -8.24 7.14
C HIS A 195 9.11 -9.22 7.39
N ARG A 196 10.33 -8.71 7.55
CA ARG A 196 11.50 -9.51 7.91
C ARG A 196 11.35 -10.13 9.30
N ILE A 197 10.98 -9.34 10.31
CA ILE A 197 10.70 -9.83 11.67
C ILE A 197 9.60 -10.88 11.67
N ALA A 198 8.47 -10.63 10.98
CA ALA A 198 7.36 -11.57 10.93
C ALA A 198 7.75 -12.91 10.28
N LYS A 199 8.67 -12.88 9.30
CA LYS A 199 9.18 -14.06 8.60
C LYS A 199 10.25 -14.81 9.41
N GLU A 200 11.26 -14.11 9.90
CA GLU A 200 12.40 -14.73 10.61
C GLU A 200 12.01 -15.23 12.01
N LEU A 201 11.04 -14.58 12.66
CA LEU A 201 10.53 -14.95 13.97
C LEU A 201 9.13 -15.58 13.90
N GLU A 202 8.82 -16.23 12.77
CA GLU A 202 7.59 -16.98 12.59
C GLU A 202 7.42 -18.01 13.72
N GLY A 203 6.22 -18.09 14.29
CA GLY A 203 5.93 -18.94 15.45
C GLY A 203 6.33 -18.34 16.81
N SER A 204 7.11 -17.25 16.85
CA SER A 204 7.40 -16.48 18.08
C SER A 204 6.69 -15.13 18.11
N VAL A 205 6.58 -14.47 16.95
CA VAL A 205 5.87 -13.20 16.77
C VAL A 205 4.64 -13.45 15.91
N ARG A 206 3.46 -13.08 16.42
CA ARG A 206 2.20 -13.15 15.68
C ARG A 206 1.96 -11.91 14.85
N GLU A 207 2.24 -10.74 15.43
CA GLU A 207 2.11 -9.44 14.76
C GLU A 207 3.19 -8.49 15.28
N VAL A 208 3.66 -7.60 14.43
CA VAL A 208 4.62 -6.55 14.76
C VAL A 208 4.20 -5.23 14.11
N TRP A 209 4.32 -4.15 14.85
CA TRP A 209 4.25 -2.77 14.34
C TRP A 209 5.57 -2.06 14.57
N ILE A 210 6.10 -1.46 13.51
CA ILE A 210 7.34 -0.68 13.55
C ILE A 210 7.00 0.80 13.41
N ARG A 211 7.60 1.63 14.27
CA ARG A 211 7.50 3.09 14.24
C ARG A 211 8.90 3.69 14.36
N ILE A 212 9.27 4.56 13.43
CA ILE A 212 10.60 5.17 13.40
C ILE A 212 10.42 6.68 13.27
N VAL A 213 11.04 7.46 14.16
CA VAL A 213 10.84 8.90 14.30
C VAL A 213 12.17 9.62 14.11
N SER A 214 12.23 10.56 13.16
CA SER A 214 13.43 11.37 12.90
C SER A 214 13.40 12.68 13.68
N GLN A 215 14.56 13.34 13.70
CA GLN A 215 14.66 14.77 13.96
C GLN A 215 15.43 15.41 12.80
N ILE A 216 14.93 16.53 12.28
CA ILE A 216 15.60 17.25 11.20
C ILE A 216 17.07 17.55 11.54
N GLY A 217 17.97 17.32 10.58
CA GLY A 217 19.41 17.55 10.74
C GLY A 217 20.16 16.46 11.52
N LYS A 218 19.50 15.40 11.99
CA LYS A 218 20.17 14.21 12.55
C LYS A 218 20.47 13.17 11.46
N PRO A 219 21.51 12.33 11.61
CA PRO A 219 21.75 11.22 10.68
C PRO A 219 20.52 10.32 10.53
N ILE A 220 20.21 9.90 9.30
CA ILE A 220 19.01 9.08 9.04
C ILE A 220 19.07 7.68 9.66
N ASP A 221 20.27 7.15 9.93
CA ASP A 221 20.52 5.90 10.64
C ASP A 221 20.37 6.03 12.17
N GLN A 222 20.25 7.26 12.69
CA GLN A 222 20.14 7.56 14.12
C GLN A 222 18.80 8.24 14.46
N PRO A 223 17.67 7.52 14.37
CA PRO A 223 16.36 8.06 14.71
C PRO A 223 16.27 8.42 16.19
N GLN A 224 15.38 9.36 16.54
CA GLN A 224 15.05 9.65 17.94
C GLN A 224 14.46 8.44 18.66
N ALA A 225 13.70 7.63 17.91
CA ALA A 225 13.15 6.38 18.38
C ALA A 225 12.93 5.43 17.20
N ALA A 226 13.27 4.16 17.38
CA ALA A 226 12.85 3.04 16.56
C ALA A 226 12.16 2.02 17.48
N THR A 227 10.85 1.89 17.37
CA THR A 227 10.02 1.08 18.28
C THR A 227 9.39 -0.08 17.54
N ALA A 228 9.62 -1.29 18.02
CA ALA A 228 8.85 -2.48 17.67
C ALA A 228 7.84 -2.81 18.78
N GLN A 229 6.57 -2.86 18.41
CA GLN A 229 5.51 -3.38 19.26
C GLN A 229 5.11 -4.76 18.74
N CYS A 230 5.25 -5.80 19.55
CA CYS A 230 4.99 -7.18 19.12
C CYS A 230 3.82 -7.80 19.89
N ILE A 231 2.95 -8.52 19.20
CA ILE A 231 2.10 -9.56 19.79
C ILE A 231 2.85 -10.88 19.66
N LEU A 232 3.14 -11.51 20.80
CA LEU A 232 3.86 -12.77 20.83
C LEU A 232 2.92 -13.96 20.58
N ALA A 233 3.49 -15.05 20.05
CA ALA A 233 2.82 -16.33 20.00
C ALA A 233 2.66 -16.95 21.39
N ALA A 234 1.73 -17.88 21.53
CA ALA A 234 1.52 -18.60 22.79
C ALA A 234 2.81 -19.33 23.20
N GLY A 235 3.27 -19.10 24.44
CA GLY A 235 4.49 -19.71 24.97
C GLY A 235 5.81 -19.01 24.58
N ALA A 236 5.78 -18.04 23.66
CA ALA A 236 6.96 -17.23 23.34
C ALA A 236 7.28 -16.24 24.48
N LYS A 237 8.57 -15.97 24.69
CA LYS A 237 9.06 -15.07 25.75
C LYS A 237 9.68 -13.82 25.15
N LEU A 238 9.26 -12.65 25.62
CA LEU A 238 9.80 -11.36 25.17
C LEU A 238 11.33 -11.29 25.32
N SER A 239 11.88 -11.90 26.37
CA SER A 239 13.34 -11.93 26.62
C SER A 239 14.14 -12.63 25.51
N LYS A 240 13.50 -13.50 24.72
CA LYS A 240 14.13 -14.15 23.55
C LYS A 240 13.87 -13.40 22.25
N VAL A 241 12.68 -12.82 22.11
CA VAL A 241 12.27 -12.10 20.90
C VAL A 241 12.91 -10.72 20.80
N LYS A 242 13.06 -10.03 21.93
CA LYS A 242 13.57 -8.65 21.98
C LYS A 242 14.96 -8.50 21.34
N PRO A 243 15.98 -9.31 21.70
CA PRO A 243 17.31 -9.18 21.10
C PRO A 243 17.33 -9.39 19.59
N GLU A 244 16.55 -10.36 19.08
CA GLU A 244 16.43 -10.65 17.64
C GLU A 244 15.79 -9.47 16.88
N VAL A 245 14.70 -8.92 17.42
CA VAL A 245 14.03 -7.74 16.84
C VAL A 245 14.93 -6.51 16.86
N GLU A 246 15.65 -6.28 17.96
CA GLU A 246 16.63 -5.19 18.06
C GLU A 246 17.77 -5.37 17.06
N SER A 247 18.26 -6.60 16.87
CA SER A 247 19.29 -6.91 15.88
C SER A 247 18.83 -6.60 14.45
N ILE A 248 17.62 -7.01 14.07
CA ILE A 248 17.07 -6.74 12.73
C ILE A 248 16.91 -5.23 12.50
N LEU A 249 16.35 -4.50 13.48
CA LEU A 249 16.17 -3.06 13.34
C LEU A 249 17.49 -2.29 13.27
N ASN A 250 18.48 -2.67 14.08
CA ASN A 250 19.81 -2.06 14.04
C ASN A 250 20.48 -2.32 12.69
N GLU A 251 20.46 -3.56 12.19
CA GLU A 251 21.01 -3.89 10.89
C GLU A 251 20.31 -3.11 9.76
N ASP A 252 18.98 -3.05 9.76
CA ASP A 252 18.23 -2.34 8.73
C ASP A 252 18.53 -0.82 8.76
N LEU A 253 18.70 -0.22 9.95
CA LEU A 253 19.08 1.19 10.13
C LEU A 253 20.52 1.47 9.70
N GLU A 254 21.46 0.58 10.05
CA GLU A 254 22.88 0.68 9.64
C GLU A 254 23.06 0.58 8.12
N ASN A 255 22.09 0.00 7.42
CA ASN A 255 22.08 -0.20 5.97
C ASN A 255 21.03 0.65 5.24
N ILE A 256 20.46 1.67 5.91
CA ILE A 256 19.35 2.47 5.37
C ILE A 256 19.69 3.14 4.04
N GLU A 257 20.96 3.48 3.80
CA GLU A 257 21.44 4.09 2.56
C GLU A 257 21.23 3.19 1.34
N LYS A 258 21.27 1.85 1.53
CA LYS A 258 21.03 0.86 0.47
C LYS A 258 19.58 0.88 -0.02
N LEU A 259 18.65 1.45 0.74
CA LEU A 259 17.28 1.67 0.27
C LEU A 259 17.23 2.61 -0.94
N THR A 260 18.19 3.53 -1.07
CA THR A 260 18.25 4.48 -2.20
C THR A 260 18.22 3.74 -3.53
N ASP A 261 19.15 2.81 -3.73
CA ASP A 261 19.28 2.05 -4.99
C ASP A 261 18.06 1.17 -5.24
N ARG A 262 17.51 0.59 -4.17
CA ARG A 262 16.32 -0.27 -4.28
C ARG A 262 15.06 0.51 -4.62
N ILE A 263 14.88 1.69 -4.04
CA ILE A 263 13.77 2.61 -4.37
C ILE A 263 13.90 3.10 -5.80
N VAL A 264 15.10 3.50 -6.24
CA VAL A 264 15.36 3.94 -7.62
C VAL A 264 15.12 2.80 -8.62
N ALA A 265 15.47 1.57 -8.26
CA ALA A 265 15.21 0.38 -9.08
C ALA A 265 13.74 -0.11 -9.04
N GLY A 266 12.85 0.58 -8.31
CA GLY A 266 11.44 0.17 -8.20
C GLY A 266 11.22 -1.13 -7.42
N LYS A 267 12.16 -1.52 -6.55
CA LYS A 267 12.15 -2.78 -5.78
C LYS A 267 11.57 -2.64 -4.37
N CYS A 268 11.12 -1.45 -4.01
CA CYS A 268 10.50 -1.15 -2.72
C CYS A 268 9.05 -0.71 -2.94
N ARG A 269 8.15 -1.17 -2.07
CA ARG A 269 6.75 -0.73 -2.10
C ARG A 269 6.64 0.69 -1.54
N ILE A 270 6.00 1.59 -2.29
CA ILE A 270 5.85 3.00 -1.94
C ILE A 270 4.38 3.38 -1.66
N PHE A 271 3.45 2.62 -2.23
CA PHE A 271 2.00 2.75 -2.07
C PHE A 271 1.32 1.42 -2.44
#